data_AF-A0A1L9S5X1-F1
#
_entry.id   AF-A0A1L9S5X1-F1
#
_cell.length_a   1.000
_cell.length_b   1.000
_cell.length_c   1.000
_cell.angle_alpha   90.00
_cell.angle_beta   90.00
_cell.angle_gamma   90.00
#
_symmetry.space_group_name_H-M   'P 1'
#
loop_
_entity.id
_entity.type
_entity.pdbx_description
1 polymer ?
#
loop_
_entity_poly.entity_id
_entity_poly.type
_entity_poly.pdbx_seq_one_letter_code
_entity_poly.pdbx_strand_id
1 'polypeptide(L)'
;MSSTTTTTAPAAAATAPYLDSAELLGQSVKLLSDDHNPFDITRLIAGRRKIVLLDVKNTKEVGTASGVGFKIPAGIGFTGIGSTETHSLTVETGTELGKSLDAQAEMSASYAGVSAEGSAKYSYQTALSTSKYYGLLSSETQSFMLTMELADLDLADGFVTAAQGLPDWPSSGYPSAALLVENHMCDTASKEEMQAHISCECNGIATAKASTDLKTSEGYKKYTKVRKFKATVIGGDPGKKTDLSSSPNDAAKFDEWEKSISDSTAHSPISLGVMSLGDIVAECKDIEDSEEREKLADKLNAGLSYMNSFRIVQGYLEVKSDYFWDRKYDLRIDGPPGMKLSASAYPTSKEHTTFSQESDTHVKIACPRPGNDKKYDYKPDKAWFDSHYLAYVRLTAPPFAVDWTITLEPRMAMRIKLTNGPDIRTAEMTEDSLVEEVSVNPLKAGVFGKSEKTFK
;
A
#
# COMPACT_ATOMS: atom_id res chain seq x y z
N MET A 1 30.82 15.64 72.88
CA MET A 1 30.17 14.81 71.85
C MET A 1 28.82 15.45 71.57
N SER A 2 28.69 16.17 70.45
CA SER A 2 27.41 16.66 69.95
C SER A 2 27.23 16.11 68.55
N SER A 3 26.26 15.22 68.38
CA SER A 3 25.86 14.65 67.11
C SER A 3 24.87 15.60 66.43
N THR A 4 25.29 16.20 65.33
CA THR A 4 24.42 17.03 64.48
C THR A 4 23.70 16.13 63.49
N THR A 5 22.40 15.92 63.69
CA THR A 5 21.55 15.20 62.74
C THR A 5 21.11 16.16 61.65
N THR A 6 21.67 16.02 60.46
CA THR A 6 21.26 16.79 59.28
C THR A 6 19.98 16.16 58.72
N THR A 7 18.85 16.81 58.94
CA THR A 7 17.56 16.45 58.31
C THR A 7 17.57 16.94 56.87
N THR A 8 17.81 16.04 55.93
CA THR A 8 17.70 16.32 54.49
C THR A 8 16.22 16.51 54.15
N ALA A 9 15.86 17.70 53.66
CA ALA A 9 14.51 17.99 53.19
C ALA A 9 14.13 17.02 52.04
N PRO A 10 12.90 16.50 51.99
CA PRO A 10 12.47 15.63 50.90
C PRO A 10 12.59 16.39 49.57
N ALA A 11 13.31 15.80 48.61
CA ALA A 11 13.41 16.32 47.26
C ALA A 11 12.00 16.54 46.71
N ALA A 12 11.70 17.76 46.22
CA ALA A 12 10.43 18.06 45.57
C ALA A 12 10.19 17.00 44.49
N ALA A 13 9.07 16.27 44.60
CA ALA A 13 8.71 15.23 43.65
C ALA A 13 8.67 15.86 42.26
N ALA A 14 9.60 15.46 41.38
CA ALA A 14 9.63 15.92 40.01
C ALA A 14 8.30 15.51 39.36
N THR A 15 7.54 16.48 38.86
CA THR A 15 6.28 16.23 38.17
C THR A 15 6.54 15.35 36.94
N ALA A 16 5.78 14.27 36.79
CA ALA A 16 5.89 13.37 35.66
C ALA A 16 5.79 14.15 34.32
N PRO A 17 6.67 13.88 33.34
CA PRO A 17 6.62 14.53 32.03
C PRO A 17 5.36 14.10 31.26
N TYR A 18 4.90 14.96 30.36
CA TYR A 18 3.84 14.61 29.42
C TYR A 18 4.40 13.66 28.34
N LEU A 19 3.60 12.67 27.92
CA LEU A 19 3.97 11.76 26.85
C LEU A 19 3.55 12.32 25.49
N ASP A 20 4.50 12.95 24.78
CA ASP A 20 4.25 13.62 23.49
C ASP A 20 3.57 12.71 22.45
N SER A 21 3.89 11.41 22.44
CA SER A 21 3.29 10.44 21.52
C SER A 21 1.77 10.27 21.69
N ALA A 22 1.20 10.66 22.84
CA ALA A 22 -0.25 10.70 23.04
C ALA A 22 -0.93 11.69 22.07
N GLU A 23 -0.23 12.73 21.60
CA GLU A 23 -0.77 13.67 20.62
C GLU A 23 -0.91 13.07 19.22
N LEU A 24 -0.36 11.89 18.96
CA LEU A 24 -0.55 11.18 17.69
C LEU A 24 -1.91 10.50 17.59
N LEU A 25 -2.56 10.21 18.72
CA LEU A 25 -3.89 9.61 18.75
C LEU A 25 -4.95 10.57 18.17
N GLY A 26 -5.98 10.02 17.54
CA GLY A 26 -7.05 10.81 16.93
C GLY A 26 -6.65 11.55 15.66
N GLN A 27 -5.43 11.33 15.15
CA GLN A 27 -5.02 11.84 13.85
C GLN A 27 -5.56 10.94 12.74
N SER A 28 -5.98 11.56 11.63
CA SER A 28 -6.31 10.84 10.39
C SER A 28 -5.12 10.01 9.94
N VAL A 29 -5.39 8.98 9.12
CA VAL A 29 -4.33 8.23 8.45
C VAL A 29 -4.56 8.05 6.94
N LYS A 30 -3.55 8.34 6.12
CA LYS A 30 -3.47 8.02 4.69
C LYS A 30 -2.73 6.70 4.48
N LEU A 31 -3.49 5.61 4.36
CA LEU A 31 -2.95 4.27 4.13
C LEU A 31 -2.56 4.03 2.66
N LEU A 32 -3.22 4.72 1.74
CA LEU A 32 -3.01 4.59 0.29
C LEU A 32 -2.49 5.91 -0.27
N SER A 33 -1.24 5.89 -0.72
CA SER A 33 -0.69 6.98 -1.54
C SER A 33 0.15 6.36 -2.64
N ASP A 34 0.24 7.06 -3.76
CA ASP A 34 0.94 6.58 -4.95
C ASP A 34 2.47 6.45 -4.73
N ASP A 35 2.99 6.98 -3.61
CA ASP A 35 4.41 7.14 -3.29
C ASP A 35 4.84 6.61 -1.91
N HIS A 36 3.93 6.12 -1.05
CA HIS A 36 4.32 5.64 0.27
C HIS A 36 4.52 4.12 0.31
N ASN A 37 5.70 3.76 0.81
CA ASN A 37 5.99 2.43 1.32
C ASN A 37 5.03 2.14 2.49
N PRO A 38 4.15 1.13 2.41
CA PRO A 38 3.19 0.90 3.49
C PRO A 38 3.87 0.44 4.79
N PHE A 39 5.14 0.01 4.71
CA PHE A 39 6.01 -0.33 5.83
C PHE A 39 6.77 0.90 6.41
N ASP A 40 6.33 2.13 6.14
CA ASP A 40 6.94 3.37 6.65
C ASP A 40 5.93 4.17 7.48
N ILE A 41 5.78 3.76 8.74
CA ILE A 41 4.81 4.32 9.69
C ILE A 41 5.03 5.81 9.91
N THR A 42 6.27 6.28 9.88
CA THR A 42 6.59 7.70 10.04
C THR A 42 6.00 8.52 8.89
N ARG A 43 6.10 8.01 7.66
CA ARG A 43 5.44 8.63 6.50
C ARG A 43 3.94 8.46 6.51
N LEU A 44 3.44 7.40 7.16
CA LEU A 44 2.04 7.36 7.48
C LEU A 44 1.76 8.59 8.34
N ILE A 45 2.12 8.65 9.61
CA ILE A 45 1.67 9.71 10.53
C ILE A 45 2.01 11.18 10.14
N ALA A 46 2.93 11.42 9.20
CA ALA A 46 3.34 12.78 8.80
C ALA A 46 2.24 13.59 8.09
N GLY A 47 2.08 14.87 8.49
CA GLY A 47 1.30 15.88 7.75
C GLY A 47 -0.22 15.75 7.86
N ARG A 48 -0.72 15.20 8.97
CA ARG A 48 -2.13 14.78 9.09
C ARG A 48 -2.96 15.68 10.01
N ARG A 49 -4.27 15.62 9.83
CA ARG A 49 -5.24 16.42 10.59
C ARG A 49 -5.79 15.62 11.77
N LYS A 50 -5.99 16.29 12.89
CA LYS A 50 -6.78 15.78 14.01
C LYS A 50 -8.22 15.59 13.55
N ILE A 51 -8.75 14.40 13.79
CA ILE A 51 -10.15 14.04 13.60
C ILE A 51 -10.86 13.99 14.94
N VAL A 52 -10.16 13.54 15.99
CA VAL A 52 -10.64 13.52 17.36
C VAL A 52 -9.81 14.48 18.21
N LEU A 53 -10.49 15.30 19.00
CA LEU A 53 -9.91 16.25 19.93
C LEU A 53 -9.64 15.55 21.26
N LEU A 54 -8.43 15.75 21.80
CA LEU A 54 -8.03 15.21 23.09
C LEU A 54 -8.00 16.35 24.10
N ASP A 55 -8.60 16.15 25.29
CA ASP A 55 -8.47 17.12 26.38
C ASP A 55 -7.08 17.03 27.00
N VAL A 56 -6.13 17.79 26.44
CA VAL A 56 -4.75 17.86 26.92
C VAL A 56 -4.60 18.57 28.27
N LYS A 57 -5.64 19.26 28.75
CA LYS A 57 -5.61 19.93 30.07
C LYS A 57 -5.98 18.96 31.18
N ASN A 58 -6.89 18.03 30.90
CA ASN A 58 -7.28 16.98 31.84
C ASN A 58 -6.38 15.75 31.65
N THR A 59 -5.32 15.66 32.45
CA THR A 59 -4.35 14.56 32.36
C THR A 59 -4.43 13.61 33.55
N LYS A 60 -4.12 12.33 33.31
CA LYS A 60 -3.85 11.32 34.35
C LYS A 60 -2.41 10.85 34.29
N GLU A 61 -1.87 10.41 35.42
CA GLU A 61 -0.54 9.81 35.50
C GLU A 61 -0.61 8.30 35.25
N VAL A 62 0.31 7.78 34.44
CA VAL A 62 0.45 6.37 34.09
C VAL A 62 1.90 5.93 34.27
N GLY A 63 2.13 4.67 34.63
CA GLY A 63 3.46 4.11 34.84
C GLY A 63 3.77 2.99 33.87
N THR A 64 4.98 2.97 33.33
CA THR A 64 5.51 1.83 32.57
C THR A 64 5.97 0.70 33.48
N ALA A 65 6.21 -0.49 32.91
CA ALA A 65 6.77 -1.62 33.65
C ALA A 65 8.15 -1.33 34.27
N SER A 66 8.91 -0.37 33.71
CA SER A 66 10.21 0.08 34.25
C SER A 66 10.08 1.10 35.40
N GLY A 67 8.85 1.47 35.79
CA GLY A 67 8.60 2.44 36.87
C GLY A 67 8.69 3.90 36.44
N VAL A 68 8.91 4.18 35.15
CA VAL A 68 8.87 5.55 34.61
C VAL A 68 7.41 5.99 34.47
N GLY A 69 7.07 7.11 35.11
CA GLY A 69 5.73 7.71 35.09
C GLY A 69 5.60 8.82 34.03
N PHE A 70 4.43 8.90 33.40
CA PHE A 70 4.06 9.89 32.39
C PHE A 70 2.69 10.48 32.65
N LYS A 71 2.43 11.67 32.11
CA LYS A 71 1.08 12.24 32.00
C LYS A 71 0.51 12.01 30.61
N ILE A 72 -0.74 11.57 30.54
CA ILE A 72 -1.52 11.43 29.31
C ILE A 72 -2.92 12.04 29.48
N PRO A 73 -3.61 12.44 28.40
CA PRO A 73 -5.01 12.85 28.47
C PRO A 73 -5.93 11.80 29.13
N ALA A 74 -6.93 12.24 29.88
CA ALA A 74 -7.78 11.36 30.69
C ALA A 74 -8.54 10.31 29.88
N GLY A 75 -9.01 10.66 28.67
CA GLY A 75 -9.74 9.78 27.74
C GLY A 75 -8.86 8.81 26.92
N ILE A 76 -7.57 8.68 27.27
CA ILE A 76 -6.65 7.74 26.62
C ILE A 76 -6.39 6.55 27.56
N GLY A 77 -6.61 5.34 27.09
CA GLY A 77 -6.22 4.11 27.76
C GLY A 77 -4.71 3.88 27.66
N PHE A 78 -4.13 3.28 28.69
CA PHE A 78 -2.70 2.93 28.74
C PHE A 78 -2.55 1.48 29.20
N THR A 79 -1.79 0.70 28.44
CA THR A 79 -1.44 -0.68 28.81
C THR A 79 0.07 -0.86 28.70
N GLY A 80 0.75 -1.16 29.81
CA GLY A 80 2.15 -1.55 29.79
C GLY A 80 2.29 -2.98 29.27
N ILE A 81 3.15 -3.20 28.28
CA ILE A 81 3.33 -4.51 27.61
C ILE A 81 4.68 -5.09 28.03
N GLY A 82 5.78 -4.43 27.66
CA GLY A 82 7.13 -4.86 28.00
C GLY A 82 7.53 -6.20 27.36
N SER A 83 7.21 -6.39 26.08
CA SER A 83 7.56 -7.60 25.31
C SER A 83 8.47 -7.26 24.13
N THR A 84 9.32 -8.22 23.75
CA THR A 84 9.97 -8.26 22.44
C THR A 84 9.42 -9.47 21.69
N GLU A 85 8.95 -9.24 20.46
CA GLU A 85 8.49 -10.28 19.56
C GLU A 85 9.31 -10.25 18.27
N THR A 86 9.74 -11.43 17.81
CA THR A 86 10.41 -11.57 16.51
C THR A 86 9.59 -12.49 15.64
N HIS A 87 9.14 -11.95 14.51
CA HIS A 87 8.26 -12.64 13.59
C HIS A 87 9.09 -13.48 12.62
N SER A 88 8.54 -14.62 12.21
CA SER A 88 9.24 -15.53 11.30
C SER A 88 9.37 -14.91 9.91
N LEU A 89 10.46 -15.22 9.19
CA LEU A 89 10.60 -14.78 7.80
C LEU A 89 9.43 -15.31 6.96
N THR A 90 8.71 -14.40 6.32
CA THR A 90 7.66 -14.71 5.36
C THR A 90 8.12 -14.36 3.95
N VAL A 91 7.98 -15.29 3.00
CA VAL A 91 8.31 -15.06 1.59
C VAL A 91 7.10 -15.34 0.72
N GLU A 92 6.59 -14.34 0.04
CA GLU A 92 5.35 -14.44 -0.73
C GLU A 92 5.46 -13.63 -2.03
N THR A 93 4.69 -14.00 -3.06
CA THR A 93 4.49 -13.11 -4.21
C THR A 93 3.74 -11.85 -3.76
N GLY A 94 3.83 -10.75 -4.52
CA GLY A 94 3.07 -9.53 -4.20
C GLY A 94 1.57 -9.75 -4.08
N THR A 95 1.01 -10.68 -4.85
CA THR A 95 -0.41 -11.05 -4.78
C THR A 95 -0.74 -11.82 -3.49
N GLU A 96 0.07 -12.83 -3.14
CA GLU A 96 -0.13 -13.60 -1.91
C GLU A 96 0.07 -12.72 -0.68
N LEU A 97 1.15 -11.93 -0.65
CA LEU A 97 1.44 -11.01 0.44
C LEU A 97 0.32 -9.98 0.64
N GLY A 98 -0.14 -9.37 -0.47
CA GLY A 98 -1.23 -8.40 -0.40
C GLY A 98 -2.49 -9.01 0.21
N LYS A 99 -2.85 -10.24 -0.16
CA LYS A 99 -4.01 -10.93 0.44
C LYS A 99 -3.81 -11.26 1.90
N SER A 100 -2.62 -11.74 2.29
CA SER A 100 -2.37 -12.10 3.68
C SER A 100 -2.42 -10.87 4.58
N LEU A 101 -1.85 -9.74 4.13
CA LEU A 101 -1.95 -8.47 4.84
C LEU A 101 -3.38 -7.92 4.87
N ASP A 102 -4.16 -8.06 3.79
CA ASP A 102 -5.57 -7.64 3.73
C ASP A 102 -6.49 -8.51 4.63
N ALA A 103 -6.15 -9.80 4.82
CA ALA A 103 -6.97 -10.77 5.54
C ALA A 103 -6.60 -10.92 7.02
N GLN A 104 -5.35 -10.63 7.41
CA GLN A 104 -4.83 -10.89 8.74
C GLN A 104 -4.32 -9.58 9.36
N ALA A 105 -5.15 -8.95 10.19
CA ALA A 105 -4.80 -7.73 10.90
C ALA A 105 -3.51 -7.88 11.72
N GLU A 106 -3.32 -9.02 12.38
CA GLU A 106 -2.09 -9.35 13.13
C GLU A 106 -0.85 -9.37 12.23
N MET A 107 -0.94 -9.96 11.04
CA MET A 107 0.17 -9.97 10.08
C MET A 107 0.48 -8.54 9.62
N SER A 108 -0.55 -7.76 9.31
CA SER A 108 -0.37 -6.36 8.92
C SER A 108 0.26 -5.52 10.04
N ALA A 109 -0.17 -5.72 11.29
CA ALA A 109 0.44 -5.08 12.46
C ALA A 109 1.91 -5.48 12.59
N SER A 110 2.19 -6.78 12.52
CA SER A 110 3.52 -7.35 12.71
C SER A 110 4.57 -6.86 11.70
N TYR A 111 4.19 -6.71 10.43
CA TYR A 111 5.15 -6.40 9.36
C TYR A 111 5.06 -4.98 8.82
N ALA A 112 3.88 -4.36 8.82
CA ALA A 112 3.66 -2.99 8.36
C ALA A 112 3.45 -1.99 9.49
N GLY A 113 3.26 -2.47 10.72
CA GLY A 113 2.96 -1.63 11.88
C GLY A 113 1.61 -0.92 11.74
N VAL A 114 0.67 -1.53 11.01
CA VAL A 114 -0.70 -1.02 10.88
C VAL A 114 -1.67 -2.18 11.04
N SER A 115 -2.51 -2.12 12.07
CA SER A 115 -3.66 -3.00 12.27
C SER A 115 -4.94 -2.23 11.97
N ALA A 116 -5.83 -2.78 11.15
CA ALA A 116 -7.13 -2.18 10.91
C ALA A 116 -8.23 -2.90 11.70
N GLU A 117 -9.13 -2.11 12.30
CA GLU A 117 -10.26 -2.60 13.09
C GLU A 117 -11.61 -2.21 12.47
N GLY A 118 -12.64 -3.01 12.76
CA GLY A 118 -14.01 -2.72 12.34
C GLY A 118 -14.20 -2.64 10.83
N SER A 119 -14.73 -1.51 10.35
CA SER A 119 -14.97 -1.24 8.93
C SER A 119 -13.73 -0.70 8.22
N ALA A 120 -12.63 -0.47 8.94
CA ALA A 120 -11.37 -0.06 8.32
C ALA A 120 -10.88 -1.19 7.41
N LYS A 121 -10.88 -0.91 6.11
CA LYS A 121 -10.30 -1.78 5.10
C LYS A 121 -9.31 -0.96 4.31
N TYR A 122 -8.31 -1.62 3.77
CA TYR A 122 -7.40 -1.08 2.77
C TYR A 122 -6.79 -2.27 2.04
N SER A 123 -6.39 -2.06 0.78
CA SER A 123 -5.86 -3.15 -0.02
C SER A 123 -4.39 -2.93 -0.36
N TYR A 124 -3.52 -3.71 0.29
CA TYR A 124 -2.10 -3.82 0.00
C TYR A 124 -1.83 -4.34 -1.41
N GLN A 125 -2.79 -5.05 -2.01
CA GLN A 125 -2.68 -5.57 -3.38
C GLN A 125 -2.34 -4.47 -4.40
N THR A 126 -2.77 -3.23 -4.14
CA THR A 126 -2.47 -2.08 -5.00
C THR A 126 -1.05 -1.54 -4.83
N ALA A 127 -0.44 -1.73 -3.66
CA ALA A 127 0.90 -1.23 -3.36
C ALA A 127 2.02 -2.19 -3.79
N LEU A 128 1.70 -3.47 -3.99
CA LEU A 128 2.67 -4.53 -4.27
C LEU A 128 2.67 -4.94 -5.74
N SER A 129 3.86 -5.00 -6.34
CA SER A 129 4.07 -5.61 -7.66
C SER A 129 3.80 -7.11 -7.58
N THR A 130 2.83 -7.61 -8.34
CA THR A 130 2.47 -9.04 -8.39
C THR A 130 3.56 -9.94 -8.97
N SER A 131 4.41 -9.41 -9.87
CA SER A 131 5.48 -10.13 -10.55
C SER A 131 6.79 -10.23 -9.74
N LYS A 132 6.72 -10.06 -8.42
CA LYS A 132 7.89 -10.04 -7.53
C LYS A 132 7.61 -10.85 -6.28
N TYR A 133 8.65 -11.48 -5.77
CA TYR A 133 8.68 -12.01 -4.41
C TYR A 133 9.07 -10.91 -3.41
N TYR A 134 8.48 -10.99 -2.22
CA TYR A 134 8.77 -10.14 -1.08
C TYR A 134 9.17 -11.05 0.08
N GLY A 135 10.30 -10.72 0.72
CA GLY A 135 10.71 -11.30 1.99
C GLY A 135 10.48 -10.29 3.09
N LEU A 136 9.67 -10.63 4.09
CA LEU A 136 9.41 -9.78 5.25
C LEU A 136 9.94 -10.46 6.51
N LEU A 137 10.72 -9.70 7.26
CA LEU A 137 11.20 -10.04 8.60
C LEU A 137 10.94 -8.82 9.48
N SER A 138 10.35 -9.06 10.65
CA SER A 138 10.08 -8.00 11.62
C SER A 138 10.49 -8.46 13.01
N SER A 139 11.02 -7.53 13.78
CA SER A 139 11.28 -7.69 15.20
C SER A 139 10.88 -6.39 15.88
N GLU A 140 10.07 -6.50 16.91
CA GLU A 140 9.50 -5.36 17.60
C GLU A 140 9.63 -5.50 19.12
N THR A 141 9.92 -4.39 19.78
CA THR A 141 9.93 -4.29 21.24
C THR A 141 8.86 -3.29 21.66
N GLN A 142 7.80 -3.78 22.29
CA GLN A 142 6.67 -2.99 22.71
C GLN A 142 6.77 -2.67 24.20
N SER A 143 6.94 -1.38 24.54
CA SER A 143 6.94 -0.95 25.95
C SER A 143 5.51 -0.79 26.49
N PHE A 144 4.63 -0.18 25.70
CA PHE A 144 3.25 0.10 26.07
C PHE A 144 2.39 0.34 24.82
N MET A 145 1.07 0.32 25.01
CA MET A 145 0.07 0.68 24.03
C MET A 145 -0.82 1.81 24.57
N LEU A 146 -1.16 2.75 23.70
CA LEU A 146 -2.14 3.79 23.96
C LEU A 146 -3.41 3.50 23.15
N THR A 147 -4.58 3.60 23.77
CA THR A 147 -5.88 3.40 23.13
C THR A 147 -6.78 4.62 23.35
N MET A 148 -7.72 4.88 22.45
CA MET A 148 -8.71 5.94 22.63
C MET A 148 -10.03 5.36 23.13
N GLU A 149 -10.66 6.04 24.09
CA GLU A 149 -12.03 5.77 24.50
C GLU A 149 -12.95 6.79 23.83
N LEU A 150 -13.46 6.45 22.64
CA LEU A 150 -14.15 7.40 21.75
C LEU A 150 -15.45 7.97 22.31
N ALA A 151 -16.11 7.25 23.21
CA ALA A 151 -17.41 7.63 23.76
C ALA A 151 -17.40 8.98 24.50
N ASP A 152 -16.25 9.47 24.95
CA ASP A 152 -16.12 10.72 25.71
C ASP A 152 -15.21 11.74 25.00
N LEU A 153 -14.97 11.56 23.70
CA LEU A 153 -14.13 12.44 22.90
C LEU A 153 -14.94 13.15 21.82
N ASP A 154 -14.53 14.39 21.55
CA ASP A 154 -15.16 15.26 20.57
C ASP A 154 -14.46 15.15 19.20
N LEU A 155 -15.22 15.26 18.12
CA LEU A 155 -14.74 15.38 16.76
C LEU A 155 -14.16 16.78 16.51
N ALA A 156 -13.18 16.86 15.63
CA ALA A 156 -12.58 18.13 15.24
C ALA A 156 -13.58 19.07 14.55
N ASP A 157 -13.47 20.37 14.84
CA ASP A 157 -14.33 21.40 14.28
C ASP A 157 -14.44 21.31 12.74
N GLY A 158 -15.67 21.37 12.24
CA GLY A 158 -15.96 21.33 10.81
C GLY A 158 -15.82 19.95 10.15
N PHE A 159 -15.37 18.91 10.87
CA PHE A 159 -15.30 17.54 10.34
C PHE A 159 -16.70 17.04 9.93
N VAL A 160 -17.68 17.17 10.82
CA VAL A 160 -19.07 16.75 10.58
C VAL A 160 -19.64 17.46 9.35
N THR A 161 -19.48 18.78 9.26
CA THR A 161 -19.92 19.57 8.10
C THR A 161 -19.27 19.12 6.80
N ALA A 162 -17.96 18.85 6.82
CA ALA A 162 -17.25 18.36 5.64
C ALA A 162 -17.73 16.95 5.23
N ALA A 163 -17.98 16.06 6.20
CA ALA A 163 -18.48 14.71 5.98
C ALA A 163 -19.92 14.72 5.41
N GLN A 164 -20.80 15.59 5.93
CA GLN A 164 -22.16 15.78 5.42
C GLN A 164 -22.15 16.28 3.96
N GLY A 165 -21.19 17.14 3.61
CA GLY A 165 -21.01 17.68 2.26
C GLY A 165 -20.44 16.70 1.22
N LEU A 166 -20.06 15.48 1.62
CA LEU A 166 -19.64 14.46 0.67
C LEU A 166 -20.81 14.01 -0.22
N PRO A 167 -20.56 13.51 -1.44
CA PRO A 167 -21.61 12.91 -2.24
C PRO A 167 -22.15 11.63 -1.59
N ASP A 168 -23.34 11.22 -1.97
CA ASP A 168 -23.84 9.89 -1.60
C ASP A 168 -23.09 8.83 -2.41
N TRP A 169 -22.54 7.86 -1.70
CA TRP A 169 -21.79 6.77 -2.30
C TRP A 169 -22.73 5.61 -2.61
N PRO A 170 -22.50 4.84 -3.69
CA PRO A 170 -23.29 3.66 -3.99
C PRO A 170 -23.24 2.67 -2.81
N SER A 171 -24.38 2.47 -2.16
CA SER A 171 -24.53 1.74 -0.88
C SER A 171 -24.44 0.21 -1.00
N SER A 172 -24.45 -0.34 -2.21
CA SER A 172 -24.43 -1.78 -2.42
C SER A 172 -23.94 -2.13 -3.83
N GLY A 173 -23.08 -3.15 -3.93
CA GLY A 173 -22.91 -3.86 -5.20
C GLY A 173 -21.49 -3.97 -5.75
N TYR A 174 -20.47 -3.42 -5.10
CA TYR A 174 -19.12 -3.92 -5.33
C TYR A 174 -18.99 -5.17 -4.47
N PRO A 175 -19.16 -6.39 -4.99
CA PRO A 175 -18.69 -7.53 -4.23
C PRO A 175 -17.24 -7.21 -3.89
N SER A 176 -16.85 -7.42 -2.63
CA SER A 176 -15.45 -7.70 -2.30
C SER A 176 -15.05 -9.02 -2.96
N ALA A 177 -15.30 -9.17 -4.27
CA ALA A 177 -14.71 -10.17 -5.10
C ALA A 177 -13.25 -9.76 -5.15
N ALA A 178 -12.46 -10.41 -4.30
CA ALA A 178 -11.05 -10.57 -4.55
C ALA A 178 -10.96 -11.21 -5.95
N LEU A 179 -10.80 -10.39 -6.99
CA LEU A 179 -10.46 -10.88 -8.30
C LEU A 179 -9.08 -11.50 -8.14
N LEU A 180 -9.09 -12.83 -8.03
CA LEU A 180 -7.91 -13.65 -7.99
C LEU A 180 -7.26 -13.54 -9.36
N VAL A 181 -6.23 -12.71 -9.45
CA VAL A 181 -5.37 -12.71 -10.63
C VAL A 181 -4.08 -13.40 -10.29
N GLU A 182 -4.00 -14.66 -10.69
CA GLU A 182 -2.79 -15.48 -10.65
C GLU A 182 -1.92 -15.05 -11.84
N ASN A 183 -0.75 -14.49 -11.53
CA ASN A 183 0.22 -14.12 -12.54
C ASN A 183 1.42 -15.06 -12.43
N HIS A 184 1.66 -15.84 -13.48
CA HIS A 184 2.87 -16.65 -13.66
C HIS A 184 4.00 -15.76 -14.19
N MET A 185 4.56 -14.90 -13.35
CA MET A 185 5.81 -14.21 -13.66
C MET A 185 6.72 -14.17 -12.45
N CYS A 186 7.43 -15.27 -12.23
CA CYS A 186 8.73 -15.21 -11.57
C CYS A 186 9.63 -16.28 -12.17
N ASP A 187 10.22 -15.97 -13.32
CA ASP A 187 11.15 -16.86 -13.98
C ASP A 187 12.44 -16.97 -13.15
N THR A 188 12.66 -18.16 -12.59
CA THR A 188 13.94 -18.81 -12.25
C THR A 188 14.25 -19.15 -10.79
N ALA A 189 13.52 -18.68 -9.77
CA ALA A 189 13.77 -19.10 -8.38
C ALA A 189 12.48 -19.54 -7.70
N SER A 190 12.50 -20.68 -7.00
CA SER A 190 11.36 -21.13 -6.19
C SER A 190 11.21 -20.28 -4.93
N LYS A 191 10.02 -20.30 -4.33
CA LYS A 191 9.75 -19.63 -3.05
C LYS A 191 10.74 -20.09 -1.96
N GLU A 192 11.05 -21.38 -1.94
CA GLU A 192 11.99 -22.01 -0.99
C GLU A 192 13.43 -21.54 -1.21
N GLU A 193 13.86 -21.41 -2.46
CA GLU A 193 15.20 -20.87 -2.80
C GLU A 193 15.33 -19.42 -2.34
N MET A 194 14.31 -18.59 -2.60
CA MET A 194 14.28 -17.20 -2.12
C MET A 194 14.30 -17.12 -0.59
N GLN A 195 13.51 -17.95 0.09
CA GLN A 195 13.50 -18.02 1.55
C GLN A 195 14.85 -18.43 2.12
N ALA A 196 15.55 -19.39 1.50
CA ALA A 196 16.89 -19.80 1.91
C ALA A 196 17.91 -18.65 1.74
N HIS A 197 17.84 -17.92 0.62
CA HIS A 197 18.72 -16.77 0.38
C HIS A 197 18.50 -15.63 1.39
N ILE A 198 17.25 -15.27 1.66
CA ILE A 198 16.92 -14.21 2.63
C ILE A 198 17.31 -14.64 4.05
N SER A 199 17.02 -15.89 4.44
CA SER A 199 17.43 -16.42 5.75
C SER A 199 18.95 -16.40 5.92
N CYS A 200 19.71 -16.69 4.85
CA CYS A 200 21.17 -16.64 4.86
C CYS A 200 21.71 -15.21 5.00
N GLU A 201 21.01 -14.24 4.40
CA GLU A 201 21.34 -12.83 4.50
C GLU A 201 21.07 -12.26 5.89
N CYS A 202 19.91 -12.58 6.48
CA CYS A 202 19.49 -12.11 7.81
C CYS A 202 19.89 -13.03 8.96
N ASN A 203 20.84 -13.94 8.73
CA ASN A 203 21.29 -14.91 9.71
C ASN A 203 21.86 -14.20 10.95
N GLY A 204 21.32 -14.52 12.13
CA GLY A 204 21.67 -13.87 13.40
C GLY A 204 20.66 -12.84 13.89
N ILE A 205 19.76 -12.36 13.01
CA ILE A 205 18.61 -11.52 13.40
C ILE A 205 17.31 -12.32 13.23
N ALA A 206 17.18 -13.06 12.12
CA ALA A 206 16.11 -14.01 11.96
C ALA A 206 16.33 -15.23 12.86
N THR A 207 15.24 -15.75 13.44
CA THR A 207 15.23 -17.06 14.12
C THR A 207 15.61 -18.23 13.19
N ALA A 208 15.60 -18.00 11.88
CA ALA A 208 15.97 -18.98 10.85
C ALA A 208 17.49 -19.11 10.73
N LYS A 209 18.02 -20.27 11.15
CA LYS A 209 19.42 -20.67 10.87
C LYS A 209 19.55 -21.13 9.42
N ALA A 210 20.27 -20.36 8.62
CA ALA A 210 20.63 -20.75 7.26
C ALA A 210 22.09 -21.20 7.17
N SER A 211 22.37 -22.11 6.22
CA SER A 211 23.74 -22.55 5.96
C SER A 211 24.59 -21.39 5.45
N THR A 212 25.80 -21.23 6.00
CA THR A 212 26.79 -20.24 5.54
C THR A 212 27.30 -20.56 4.13
N ASP A 213 27.22 -21.82 3.71
CA ASP A 213 27.69 -22.28 2.40
C ASP A 213 26.87 -21.66 1.24
N LEU A 214 25.60 -21.33 1.50
CA LEU A 214 24.74 -20.64 0.53
C LEU A 214 25.33 -19.32 0.04
N LYS A 215 26.10 -18.60 0.87
CA LYS A 215 26.73 -17.32 0.48
C LYS A 215 27.70 -17.48 -0.69
N THR A 216 28.25 -18.68 -0.87
CA THR A 216 29.22 -18.97 -1.93
C THR A 216 28.56 -19.45 -3.23
N SER A 217 27.28 -19.82 -3.17
CA SER A 217 26.54 -20.35 -4.32
C SER A 217 26.31 -19.30 -5.42
N GLU A 218 26.29 -19.74 -6.68
CA GLU A 218 25.96 -18.86 -7.82
C GLU A 218 24.53 -18.31 -7.73
N GLY A 219 23.58 -19.08 -7.18
CA GLY A 219 22.21 -18.64 -6.92
C GLY A 219 22.16 -17.43 -5.99
N TYR A 220 22.87 -17.49 -4.85
CA TYR A 220 22.93 -16.38 -3.92
C TYR A 220 23.62 -15.14 -4.53
N LYS A 221 24.71 -15.32 -5.29
CA LYS A 221 25.38 -14.22 -6.01
C LYS A 221 24.47 -13.58 -7.07
N LYS A 222 23.59 -14.35 -7.71
CA LYS A 222 22.59 -13.80 -8.64
C LYS A 222 21.52 -13.04 -7.88
N TYR A 223 21.00 -13.59 -6.79
CA TYR A 223 20.04 -12.95 -5.89
C TYR A 223 20.54 -11.58 -5.39
N THR A 224 21.79 -11.50 -4.91
CA THR A 224 22.36 -10.25 -4.38
C THR A 224 22.44 -9.13 -5.42
N LYS A 225 22.63 -9.47 -6.70
CA LYS A 225 22.71 -8.51 -7.81
C LYS A 225 21.36 -7.91 -8.21
N VAL A 226 20.27 -8.65 -8.02
CA VAL A 226 18.94 -8.25 -8.52
C VAL A 226 17.98 -7.80 -7.42
N ARG A 227 18.24 -8.19 -6.15
CA ARG A 227 17.36 -7.83 -5.04
C ARG A 227 17.40 -6.33 -4.75
N LYS A 228 16.32 -5.85 -4.13
CA LYS A 228 16.31 -4.57 -3.43
C LYS A 228 16.18 -4.86 -1.94
N PHE A 229 17.22 -4.54 -1.18
CA PHE A 229 17.22 -4.71 0.27
C PHE A 229 16.93 -3.36 0.92
N LYS A 230 15.92 -3.32 1.80
CA LYS A 230 15.57 -2.14 2.58
C LYS A 230 15.33 -2.58 4.01
N ALA A 231 15.98 -1.92 4.96
CA ALA A 231 15.68 -2.05 6.39
C ALA A 231 15.18 -0.71 6.92
N THR A 232 14.14 -0.78 7.75
CA THR A 232 13.58 0.36 8.46
C THR A 232 13.76 0.10 9.95
N VAL A 233 14.49 0.97 10.63
CA VAL A 233 14.72 0.88 12.08
C VAL A 233 14.03 2.08 12.74
N ILE A 234 13.19 1.86 13.74
CA ILE A 234 12.35 2.88 14.39
C ILE A 234 12.57 2.82 15.90
N GLY A 235 12.71 3.98 16.55
CA GLY A 235 13.02 4.04 17.98
C GLY A 235 14.47 3.70 18.33
N GLY A 236 14.76 3.68 19.64
CA GLY A 236 16.10 3.49 20.19
C GLY A 236 17.00 4.71 20.01
N ASP A 237 18.29 4.54 20.30
CA ASP A 237 19.31 5.57 20.12
C ASP A 237 19.49 5.92 18.63
N PRO A 238 19.48 7.22 18.25
CA PRO A 238 19.62 7.63 16.85
C PRO A 238 20.91 7.16 16.15
N GLY A 239 22.02 7.09 16.90
CA GLY A 239 23.31 6.59 16.40
C GLY A 239 23.23 5.10 16.12
N LYS A 240 22.78 4.30 17.09
CA LYS A 240 22.60 2.84 16.95
C LYS A 240 21.61 2.47 15.85
N LYS A 241 20.50 3.22 15.74
CA LYS A 241 19.54 3.11 14.64
C LYS A 241 20.21 3.34 13.28
N THR A 242 21.04 4.37 13.16
CA THR A 242 21.75 4.70 11.91
C THR A 242 22.74 3.60 11.55
N ASP A 243 23.50 3.10 12.54
CA ASP A 243 24.46 2.02 12.37
C ASP A 243 23.78 0.73 11.89
N LEU A 244 22.67 0.33 12.52
CA LEU A 244 21.90 -0.85 12.12
C LEU A 244 21.26 -0.67 10.74
N SER A 245 20.69 0.50 10.44
CA SER A 245 20.09 0.78 9.12
C SER A 245 21.11 0.66 7.98
N SER A 246 22.38 0.97 8.25
CA SER A 246 23.49 0.83 7.29
C SER A 246 24.02 -0.61 7.15
N SER A 247 23.77 -1.47 8.14
CA SER A 247 24.23 -2.86 8.18
C SER A 247 23.15 -3.76 8.80
N PRO A 248 22.01 -3.91 8.11
CA PRO A 248 20.79 -4.48 8.69
C PRO A 248 20.83 -6.00 8.90
N ASN A 249 21.97 -6.63 8.62
CA ASN A 249 22.24 -8.04 8.83
C ASN A 249 23.34 -8.28 9.89
N ASP A 250 23.77 -7.22 10.59
CA ASP A 250 24.76 -7.31 11.66
C ASP A 250 24.04 -7.54 13.00
N ALA A 251 24.13 -8.78 13.51
CA ALA A 251 23.49 -9.18 14.76
C ALA A 251 23.99 -8.39 15.97
N ALA A 252 25.27 -8.01 16.01
CA ALA A 252 25.81 -7.24 17.13
C ALA A 252 25.22 -5.82 17.15
N LYS A 253 25.08 -5.19 15.97
CA LYS A 253 24.41 -3.88 15.86
C LYS A 253 22.93 -3.96 16.20
N PHE A 254 22.27 -5.08 15.87
CA PHE A 254 20.89 -5.33 16.26
C PHE A 254 20.75 -5.40 17.79
N ASP A 255 21.56 -6.21 18.46
CA ASP A 255 21.56 -6.35 19.92
C ASP A 255 21.85 -5.01 20.64
N GLU A 256 22.79 -4.22 20.09
CA GLU A 256 23.12 -2.89 20.63
C GLU A 256 21.96 -1.90 20.47
N TRP A 257 21.28 -1.92 19.33
CA TRP A 257 20.10 -1.09 19.09
C TRP A 257 18.94 -1.53 19.99
N GLU A 258 18.65 -2.83 20.10
CA GLU A 258 17.56 -3.36 20.94
C GLU A 258 17.73 -2.93 22.40
N LYS A 259 18.94 -3.07 22.95
CA LYS A 259 19.27 -2.60 24.30
C LYS A 259 19.01 -1.10 24.47
N SER A 260 19.33 -0.32 23.45
CA SER A 260 19.10 1.13 23.48
C SER A 260 17.62 1.53 23.54
N ILE A 261 16.68 0.67 23.13
CA ILE A 261 15.23 0.94 23.22
C ILE A 261 14.82 1.02 24.68
N SER A 262 15.31 0.09 25.50
CA SER A 262 14.98 -0.03 26.93
C SER A 262 15.48 1.18 27.74
N ASP A 263 16.58 1.77 27.30
CA ASP A 263 17.23 2.92 27.94
C ASP A 263 16.74 4.27 27.37
N SER A 264 15.97 4.26 26.28
CA SER A 264 15.54 5.48 25.61
C SER A 264 14.33 6.11 26.30
N THR A 265 14.44 7.41 26.59
CA THR A 265 13.30 8.27 26.96
C THR A 265 12.44 8.66 25.75
N ALA A 266 12.91 8.36 24.54
CA ALA A 266 12.27 8.72 23.28
C ALA A 266 11.44 7.55 22.74
N HIS A 267 10.14 7.56 23.03
CA HIS A 267 9.20 6.55 22.53
C HIS A 267 8.71 6.89 21.13
N SER A 268 9.03 6.04 20.15
CA SER A 268 8.53 6.17 18.78
C SER A 268 7.35 5.23 18.53
N PRO A 269 6.30 5.65 17.81
CA PRO A 269 5.24 4.74 17.40
C PRO A 269 5.81 3.71 16.40
N ILE A 270 5.68 2.42 16.75
CA ILE A 270 6.12 1.29 15.93
C ILE A 270 4.96 0.46 15.36
N SER A 271 3.75 0.68 15.88
CA SER A 271 2.52 0.07 15.38
C SER A 271 1.34 1.01 15.61
N LEU A 272 0.35 0.97 14.71
CA LEU A 272 -0.83 1.81 14.72
C LEU A 272 -2.09 0.95 14.60
N GLY A 273 -3.03 1.14 15.52
CA GLY A 273 -4.43 0.75 15.30
C GLY A 273 -5.11 1.81 14.45
N VAL A 274 -5.82 1.40 13.39
CA VAL A 274 -6.56 2.30 12.51
C VAL A 274 -8.03 1.90 12.49
N MET A 275 -8.88 2.90 12.69
CA MET A 275 -10.33 2.78 12.66
C MET A 275 -10.86 3.56 11.46
N SER A 276 -12.00 3.13 10.90
CA SER A 276 -12.63 3.89 9.82
C SER A 276 -13.20 5.20 10.35
N LEU A 277 -13.27 6.22 9.50
CA LEU A 277 -13.87 7.49 9.89
C LEU A 277 -15.36 7.35 10.24
N GLY A 278 -16.07 6.39 9.62
CA GLY A 278 -17.47 6.13 9.93
C GLY A 278 -17.64 5.49 11.30
N ASP A 279 -16.81 4.51 11.65
CA ASP A 279 -16.88 3.87 12.98
C ASP A 279 -16.53 4.90 14.09
N ILE A 280 -15.56 5.79 13.86
CA ILE A 280 -15.26 6.89 14.80
C ILE A 280 -16.49 7.78 15.00
N VAL A 281 -17.16 8.19 13.92
CA VAL A 281 -18.39 9.01 14.01
C VAL A 281 -19.50 8.27 14.75
N ALA A 282 -19.64 6.97 14.56
CA ALA A 282 -20.67 6.17 15.23
C ALA A 282 -20.49 6.12 16.76
N GLU A 283 -19.24 6.19 17.25
CA GLU A 283 -18.91 6.10 18.66
C GLU A 283 -18.82 7.47 19.38
N CYS A 284 -18.48 8.55 18.68
CA CYS A 284 -18.42 9.90 19.25
C CYS A 284 -19.82 10.46 19.60
N LYS A 285 -19.88 11.28 20.65
CA LYS A 285 -21.15 11.85 21.17
C LYS A 285 -21.51 13.23 20.62
N ASP A 286 -20.68 13.83 19.77
CA ASP A 286 -20.90 15.21 19.26
C ASP A 286 -22.16 15.38 18.41
N ILE A 287 -22.69 14.28 17.88
CA ILE A 287 -23.93 14.27 17.12
C ILE A 287 -25.02 13.73 18.04
N GLU A 288 -25.83 14.64 18.60
CA GLU A 288 -26.90 14.31 19.55
C GLU A 288 -27.95 13.36 18.96
N ASP A 289 -28.27 13.53 17.67
CA ASP A 289 -29.21 12.69 16.95
C ASP A 289 -28.53 11.39 16.50
N SER A 290 -28.91 10.27 17.14
CA SER A 290 -28.35 8.96 16.82
C SER A 290 -28.61 8.50 15.39
N GLU A 291 -29.74 8.89 14.79
CA GLU A 291 -30.10 8.51 13.42
C GLU A 291 -29.28 9.32 12.41
N GLU A 292 -29.07 10.62 12.66
CA GLU A 292 -28.18 11.43 11.84
C GLU A 292 -26.73 10.93 11.92
N ARG A 293 -26.27 10.57 13.11
CA ARG A 293 -24.94 10.00 13.35
C ARG A 293 -24.73 8.69 12.59
N GLU A 294 -25.69 7.77 12.68
CA GLU A 294 -25.63 6.48 11.97
C GLU A 294 -25.61 6.68 10.45
N LYS A 295 -26.46 7.56 9.91
CA LYS A 295 -26.47 7.89 8.47
C LYS A 295 -25.13 8.47 8.01
N LEU A 296 -24.52 9.36 8.80
CA LEU A 296 -23.23 9.94 8.47
C LEU A 296 -22.10 8.90 8.52
N ALA A 297 -22.12 8.03 9.53
CA ALA A 297 -21.19 6.92 9.68
C ALA A 297 -21.28 5.96 8.47
N ASP A 298 -22.48 5.55 8.09
CA ASP A 298 -22.75 4.70 6.93
C ASP A 298 -22.26 5.34 5.64
N LYS A 299 -22.51 6.64 5.46
CA LYS A 299 -22.04 7.39 4.30
C LYS A 299 -20.51 7.37 4.19
N LEU A 300 -19.80 7.61 5.30
CA LEU A 300 -18.33 7.56 5.34
C LEU A 300 -17.80 6.15 5.06
N ASN A 301 -18.43 5.12 5.65
CA ASN A 301 -18.05 3.73 5.45
C ASN A 301 -18.33 3.25 4.02
N ALA A 302 -19.43 3.69 3.40
CA ALA A 302 -19.73 3.43 1.99
C ALA A 302 -18.70 4.09 1.07
N GLY A 303 -18.31 5.34 1.35
CA GLY A 303 -17.25 6.03 0.62
C GLY A 303 -15.90 5.34 0.74
N LEU A 304 -15.53 4.90 1.95
CA LEU A 304 -14.30 4.13 2.18
C LEU A 304 -14.33 2.79 1.44
N SER A 305 -15.45 2.06 1.51
CA SER A 305 -15.65 0.81 0.78
C SER A 305 -15.51 1.00 -0.74
N TYR A 306 -16.10 2.08 -1.26
CA TYR A 306 -15.97 2.47 -2.66
C TYR A 306 -14.50 2.72 -3.04
N MET A 307 -13.77 3.53 -2.28
CA MET A 307 -12.35 3.82 -2.54
C MET A 307 -11.47 2.56 -2.41
N ASN A 308 -11.79 1.69 -1.47
CA ASN A 308 -11.10 0.40 -1.28
C ASN A 308 -11.44 -0.64 -2.33
N SER A 309 -12.50 -0.41 -3.12
CA SER A 309 -12.78 -1.25 -4.28
C SER A 309 -11.76 -1.02 -5.39
N PHE A 310 -11.08 0.13 -5.44
CA PHE A 310 -10.10 0.39 -6.49
C PHE A 310 -8.98 -0.67 -6.46
N ARG A 311 -8.65 -1.17 -7.65
CA ARG A 311 -7.58 -2.10 -7.92
C ARG A 311 -6.65 -1.48 -8.94
N ILE A 312 -5.36 -1.83 -8.81
CA ILE A 312 -4.37 -1.47 -9.81
C ILE A 312 -4.27 -2.62 -10.79
N VAL A 313 -4.73 -2.35 -12.00
CA VAL A 313 -4.61 -3.22 -13.14
C VAL A 313 -3.44 -2.73 -13.98
N GLN A 314 -2.48 -3.61 -14.20
CA GLN A 314 -1.30 -3.31 -15.01
C GLN A 314 -1.30 -4.19 -16.25
N GLY A 315 -0.72 -3.69 -17.32
CA GLY A 315 -0.65 -4.40 -18.59
C GLY A 315 0.24 -3.70 -19.60
N TYR A 316 0.15 -4.17 -20.83
CA TYR A 316 0.78 -3.54 -21.97
C TYR A 316 -0.23 -3.34 -23.10
N LEU A 317 -0.04 -2.23 -23.80
CA LEU A 317 -0.70 -1.96 -25.06
C LEU A 317 0.14 -2.57 -26.18
N GLU A 318 -0.41 -3.58 -26.83
CA GLU A 318 0.16 -4.26 -27.99
C GLU A 318 -0.60 -3.84 -29.25
N VAL A 319 0.13 -3.49 -30.31
CA VAL A 319 -0.44 -3.14 -31.61
C VAL A 319 0.04 -4.12 -32.66
N LYS A 320 -0.92 -4.69 -33.39
CA LYS A 320 -0.65 -5.52 -34.55
C LYS A 320 -0.90 -4.69 -35.79
N SER A 321 0.15 -4.02 -36.27
CA SER A 321 0.06 -3.20 -37.49
C SER A 321 1.40 -3.12 -38.18
N ASP A 322 1.35 -3.23 -39.51
CA ASP A 322 2.51 -3.08 -40.39
C ASP A 322 3.01 -1.62 -40.44
N TYR A 323 2.25 -0.66 -39.89
CA TYR A 323 2.52 0.79 -40.01
C TYR A 323 2.26 1.55 -38.71
N PHE A 324 2.86 1.18 -37.58
CA PHE A 324 2.67 1.88 -36.30
C PHE A 324 3.47 3.19 -36.15
N TRP A 325 4.46 3.42 -37.02
CA TRP A 325 5.27 4.64 -37.03
C TRP A 325 4.49 5.87 -37.53
N ASP A 326 4.89 7.06 -37.07
CA ASP A 326 4.27 8.36 -37.35
C ASP A 326 2.79 8.48 -36.92
N ARG A 327 2.36 7.61 -36.00
CA ARG A 327 1.01 7.64 -35.45
C ARG A 327 0.97 8.28 -34.07
N LYS A 328 -0.16 8.92 -33.82
CA LYS A 328 -0.57 9.39 -32.49
C LYS A 328 -1.77 8.56 -32.08
N TYR A 329 -1.70 8.02 -30.88
CA TYR A 329 -2.76 7.27 -30.25
C TYR A 329 -3.30 8.06 -29.06
N ASP A 330 -4.61 8.03 -28.91
CA ASP A 330 -5.34 8.72 -27.86
C ASP A 330 -6.06 7.65 -27.03
N LEU A 331 -5.54 7.36 -25.83
CA LEU A 331 -6.07 6.36 -24.91
C LEU A 331 -6.88 7.07 -23.82
N ARG A 332 -8.18 6.80 -23.79
CA ARG A 332 -9.13 7.35 -22.82
C ARG A 332 -9.83 6.24 -22.09
N ILE A 333 -10.19 6.51 -20.85
CA ILE A 333 -11.02 5.65 -20.05
C ILE A 333 -12.19 6.45 -19.49
N ASP A 334 -13.40 5.99 -19.78
CA ASP A 334 -14.62 6.57 -19.23
C ASP A 334 -15.15 5.62 -18.15
N GLY A 335 -15.48 6.14 -16.97
CA GLY A 335 -15.97 5.31 -15.88
C GLY A 335 -16.17 6.11 -14.59
N PRO A 336 -16.38 5.43 -13.45
CA PRO A 336 -16.79 6.09 -12.22
C PRO A 336 -15.68 6.99 -11.62
N PRO A 337 -16.04 7.94 -10.73
CA PRO A 337 -15.12 8.94 -10.20
C PRO A 337 -13.86 8.35 -9.53
N GLY A 338 -12.69 8.93 -9.78
CA GLY A 338 -11.43 8.51 -9.13
C GLY A 338 -10.62 7.47 -9.91
N MET A 339 -11.08 7.05 -11.10
CA MET A 339 -10.25 6.26 -12.01
C MET A 339 -9.00 7.04 -12.44
N LYS A 340 -7.87 6.34 -12.54
CA LYS A 340 -6.62 6.91 -13.04
C LYS A 340 -5.99 6.00 -14.08
N LEU A 341 -5.59 6.57 -15.21
CA LEU A 341 -4.85 5.96 -16.28
C LEU A 341 -3.45 6.59 -16.32
N SER A 342 -2.43 5.75 -16.39
CA SER A 342 -1.07 6.20 -16.69
C SER A 342 -0.43 5.26 -17.70
N ALA A 343 0.41 5.80 -18.58
CA ALA A 343 1.18 5.01 -19.52
C ALA A 343 2.65 5.41 -19.52
N SER A 344 3.51 4.46 -19.86
CA SER A 344 4.95 4.67 -19.93
C SER A 344 5.57 3.85 -21.07
N ALA A 345 6.75 4.26 -21.53
CA ALA A 345 7.45 3.58 -22.60
C ALA A 345 7.73 2.12 -22.24
N TYR A 346 7.36 1.20 -23.12
CA TYR A 346 7.77 -0.19 -22.98
C TYR A 346 9.30 -0.29 -23.15
N PRO A 347 10.04 -1.11 -22.37
CA PRO A 347 11.51 -1.10 -22.37
C PRO A 347 12.18 -1.23 -23.74
N THR A 348 11.61 -2.04 -24.65
CA THR A 348 12.14 -2.23 -26.02
C THR A 348 11.70 -1.13 -27.00
N SER A 349 10.78 -0.26 -26.61
CA SER A 349 10.25 0.87 -27.41
C SER A 349 10.82 2.24 -27.01
N LYS A 350 11.69 2.29 -25.98
CA LYS A 350 12.10 3.51 -25.29
C LYS A 350 12.71 4.60 -26.17
N GLU A 351 13.26 4.24 -27.33
CA GLU A 351 13.97 5.21 -28.17
C GLU A 351 13.03 6.10 -29.00
N HIS A 352 11.74 5.74 -29.15
CA HIS A 352 10.86 6.39 -30.12
C HIS A 352 9.42 6.63 -29.68
N THR A 353 9.01 6.34 -28.45
CA THR A 353 7.63 6.60 -27.99
C THR A 353 7.60 7.76 -26.98
N THR A 354 6.74 8.76 -27.23
CA THR A 354 6.49 9.89 -26.34
C THR A 354 5.08 9.83 -25.75
N PHE A 355 4.91 10.38 -24.54
CA PHE A 355 3.66 10.31 -23.78
C PHE A 355 3.29 11.71 -23.28
N SER A 356 2.01 12.07 -23.37
CA SER A 356 1.46 13.22 -22.66
C SER A 356 0.21 12.81 -21.88
N GLN A 357 0.23 13.07 -20.57
CA GLN A 357 -0.93 12.91 -19.70
C GLN A 357 -1.81 14.15 -19.84
N GLU A 358 -3.03 14.00 -20.33
CA GLU A 358 -3.95 15.12 -20.58
C GLU A 358 -4.93 15.32 -19.41
N SER A 359 -5.36 14.22 -18.79
CA SER A 359 -6.18 14.20 -17.58
C SER A 359 -5.93 12.90 -16.81
N ASP A 360 -6.50 12.72 -15.62
CA ASP A 360 -6.40 11.45 -14.89
C ASP A 360 -6.90 10.24 -15.69
N THR A 361 -7.75 10.42 -16.70
CA THR A 361 -8.32 9.32 -17.50
C THR A 361 -7.91 9.35 -18.97
N HIS A 362 -6.97 10.21 -19.36
CA HIS A 362 -6.61 10.44 -20.77
C HIS A 362 -5.10 10.56 -20.97
N VAL A 363 -4.54 9.69 -21.80
CA VAL A 363 -3.14 9.69 -22.20
C VAL A 363 -3.00 9.69 -23.71
N LYS A 364 -2.16 10.57 -24.25
CA LYS A 364 -1.74 10.51 -25.66
C LYS A 364 -0.37 9.83 -25.77
N ILE A 365 -0.24 8.98 -26.77
CA ILE A 365 0.96 8.19 -27.08
C ILE A 365 1.35 8.52 -28.52
N ALA A 366 2.54 9.05 -28.74
CA ALA A 366 3.04 9.30 -30.09
C ALA A 366 4.27 8.44 -30.37
N CYS A 367 4.26 7.77 -31.52
CA CYS A 367 5.34 6.90 -32.00
C CYS A 367 6.00 7.53 -33.24
N PRO A 368 6.82 8.58 -33.10
CA PRO A 368 7.58 9.13 -34.22
C PRO A 368 8.39 8.05 -34.93
N ARG A 369 8.43 8.11 -36.25
CA ARG A 369 9.32 7.29 -37.04
C ARG A 369 10.78 7.55 -36.62
N PRO A 370 11.61 6.50 -36.47
CA PRO A 370 13.03 6.68 -36.24
C PRO A 370 13.61 7.52 -37.39
N GLY A 371 14.41 8.54 -37.06
CA GLY A 371 15.09 9.36 -38.07
C GLY A 371 15.81 8.47 -39.10
N ASN A 372 15.54 8.74 -40.38
CA ASN A 372 15.79 7.89 -41.56
C ASN A 372 17.27 7.62 -41.92
N ASP A 373 18.21 7.61 -40.97
CA ASP A 373 19.64 7.45 -41.31
C ASP A 373 20.04 5.98 -41.59
N LYS A 374 19.16 5.02 -41.31
CA LYS A 374 19.31 3.64 -41.76
C LYS A 374 18.09 3.27 -42.60
N LYS A 375 18.29 3.15 -43.92
CA LYS A 375 17.34 2.45 -44.80
C LYS A 375 17.12 1.07 -44.21
N TYR A 376 16.01 0.87 -43.52
CA TYR A 376 15.51 -0.47 -43.27
C TYR A 376 15.16 -1.04 -44.65
N ASP A 377 15.97 -1.98 -45.13
CA ASP A 377 15.70 -2.76 -46.35
C ASP A 377 14.44 -3.58 -46.09
N TYR A 378 13.29 -2.97 -46.37
CA TYR A 378 11.99 -3.61 -46.30
C TYR A 378 11.96 -4.73 -47.34
N LYS A 379 11.98 -5.98 -46.87
CA LYS A 379 11.80 -7.17 -47.71
C LYS A 379 10.31 -7.56 -47.71
N PRO A 380 9.58 -7.35 -48.81
CA PRO A 380 8.12 -7.51 -48.87
C PRO A 380 7.62 -8.97 -48.85
N ASP A 381 8.51 -9.96 -48.78
CA ASP A 381 8.21 -11.38 -48.97
C ASP A 381 7.94 -12.16 -47.67
N LYS A 382 7.98 -11.50 -46.51
CA LYS A 382 7.54 -12.10 -45.24
C LYS A 382 6.45 -11.24 -44.62
N ALA A 383 5.24 -11.78 -44.50
CA ALA A 383 4.17 -11.21 -43.70
C ALA A 383 4.53 -11.31 -42.21
N TRP A 384 5.37 -10.40 -41.72
CA TRP A 384 5.61 -10.24 -40.29
C TRP A 384 4.47 -9.37 -39.75
N PHE A 385 3.41 -10.00 -39.25
CA PHE A 385 2.54 -9.34 -38.27
C PHE A 385 3.33 -9.25 -36.97
N ASP A 386 4.32 -8.36 -36.93
CA ASP A 386 5.09 -8.12 -35.73
C ASP A 386 4.20 -7.40 -34.73
N SER A 387 3.94 -8.09 -33.62
CA SER A 387 3.31 -7.51 -32.44
C SER A 387 4.26 -6.50 -31.81
N HIS A 388 3.87 -5.22 -31.83
CA HIS A 388 4.66 -4.16 -31.23
C HIS A 388 4.07 -3.76 -29.87
N TYR A 389 4.88 -3.84 -28.82
CA TYR A 389 4.53 -3.32 -27.49
C TYR A 389 4.76 -1.80 -27.48
N LEU A 390 3.68 -1.03 -27.47
CA LEU A 390 3.75 0.43 -27.50
C LEU A 390 4.01 1.02 -26.12
N ALA A 391 3.29 0.54 -25.12
CA ALA A 391 3.28 1.15 -23.80
C ALA A 391 3.03 0.11 -22.71
N TYR A 392 3.63 0.36 -21.55
CA TYR A 392 3.13 -0.19 -20.30
C TYR A 392 1.99 0.70 -19.81
N VAL A 393 0.84 0.11 -19.53
CA VAL A 393 -0.35 0.81 -19.06
C VAL A 393 -0.65 0.39 -17.63
N ARG A 394 -0.89 1.37 -16.77
CA ARG A 394 -1.34 1.17 -15.39
C ARG A 394 -2.66 1.91 -15.21
N LEU A 395 -3.69 1.16 -14.86
CA LEU A 395 -5.02 1.63 -14.58
C LEU A 395 -5.36 1.40 -13.11
N THR A 396 -5.86 2.43 -12.44
CA THR A 396 -6.49 2.33 -11.13
C THR A 396 -8.00 2.46 -11.33
N ALA A 397 -8.76 1.39 -11.08
CA ALA A 397 -10.19 1.32 -11.33
C ALA A 397 -10.89 0.42 -10.30
N PRO A 398 -12.18 0.63 -9.98
CA PRO A 398 -12.93 -0.33 -9.17
C PRO A 398 -13.02 -1.70 -9.88
N PRO A 399 -13.35 -2.81 -9.19
CA PRO A 399 -13.50 -4.10 -9.85
C PRO A 399 -14.54 -3.97 -10.97
N PHE A 400 -14.33 -4.77 -12.02
CA PHE A 400 -15.02 -4.74 -13.32
C PHE A 400 -16.56 -4.81 -13.31
N ALA A 401 -17.22 -4.80 -12.16
CA ALA A 401 -18.68 -4.81 -12.01
C ALA A 401 -19.37 -3.48 -12.41
N VAL A 402 -18.62 -2.50 -12.92
CA VAL A 402 -19.13 -1.21 -13.41
C VAL A 402 -18.80 -1.11 -14.89
N ASP A 403 -19.74 -0.61 -15.70
CA ASP A 403 -19.47 -0.30 -17.10
C ASP A 403 -18.44 0.83 -17.18
N TRP A 404 -17.21 0.50 -17.56
CA TRP A 404 -16.22 1.47 -17.99
C TRP A 404 -15.73 1.11 -19.39
N THR A 405 -15.48 2.13 -20.20
CA THR A 405 -15.13 2.00 -21.62
C THR A 405 -13.70 2.48 -21.82
N ILE A 406 -12.88 1.67 -22.51
CA ILE A 406 -11.57 2.11 -22.99
C ILE A 406 -11.72 2.55 -24.43
N THR A 407 -11.50 3.83 -24.71
CA THR A 407 -11.51 4.39 -26.06
C THR A 407 -10.08 4.58 -26.52
N LEU A 408 -9.77 4.08 -27.72
CA LEU A 408 -8.46 4.23 -28.34
C LEU A 408 -8.58 4.68 -29.79
N GLU A 409 -7.96 5.81 -30.12
CA GLU A 409 -7.99 6.38 -31.47
C GLU A 409 -6.58 6.62 -32.01
N PRO A 410 -6.27 6.31 -33.29
CA PRO A 410 -7.13 5.66 -34.28
C PRO A 410 -7.39 4.18 -33.97
N ARG A 411 -8.58 3.70 -34.31
CA ARG A 411 -9.03 2.32 -34.07
C ARG A 411 -8.29 1.35 -35.00
N MET A 412 -7.34 0.60 -34.45
CA MET A 412 -6.64 -0.51 -35.14
C MET A 412 -6.75 -1.78 -34.29
N ALA A 413 -6.34 -2.93 -34.84
CA ALA A 413 -6.24 -4.18 -34.09
C ALA A 413 -5.21 -4.03 -32.95
N MET A 414 -5.70 -3.68 -31.76
CA MET A 414 -4.90 -3.44 -30.57
C MET A 414 -5.35 -4.35 -29.44
N ARG A 415 -4.38 -4.92 -28.73
CA ARG A 415 -4.64 -5.78 -27.59
C ARG A 415 -4.13 -5.07 -26.34
N ILE A 416 -5.02 -4.85 -25.38
CA ILE A 416 -4.63 -4.46 -24.03
C ILE A 416 -4.52 -5.75 -23.23
N LYS A 417 -3.30 -6.25 -23.10
CA LYS A 417 -3.07 -7.43 -22.29
C LYS A 417 -2.72 -6.98 -20.88
N LEU A 418 -3.67 -7.17 -19.99
CA LEU A 418 -3.49 -6.91 -18.58
C LEU A 418 -2.67 -8.06 -17.97
N THR A 419 -1.51 -7.74 -17.40
CA THR A 419 -0.66 -8.71 -16.70
C THR A 419 -1.32 -9.21 -15.41
N ASN A 420 -2.19 -8.38 -14.81
CA ASN A 420 -2.92 -8.70 -13.59
C ASN A 420 -4.43 -8.48 -13.74
N GLY A 421 -5.00 -8.78 -14.91
CA GLY A 421 -6.44 -8.72 -15.15
C GLY A 421 -6.86 -9.71 -16.25
N PRO A 422 -8.16 -9.81 -16.56
CA PRO A 422 -8.63 -10.54 -17.72
C PRO A 422 -7.98 -9.99 -19.01
N ASP A 423 -7.72 -10.85 -19.99
CA ASP A 423 -7.24 -10.45 -21.32
C ASP A 423 -8.36 -9.64 -22.01
N ILE A 424 -8.24 -8.31 -22.02
CA ILE A 424 -9.22 -7.44 -22.70
C ILE A 424 -8.85 -7.38 -24.17
N ARG A 425 -9.54 -8.20 -24.96
CA ARG A 425 -9.42 -8.17 -26.42
C ARG A 425 -10.42 -7.16 -26.95
N THR A 426 -9.92 -6.09 -27.57
CA THR A 426 -10.75 -5.36 -28.52
C THR A 426 -10.93 -6.28 -29.74
N ALA A 427 -12.16 -6.36 -30.27
CA ALA A 427 -12.45 -7.21 -31.42
C ALA A 427 -11.56 -6.80 -32.61
N GLU A 428 -11.13 -7.77 -33.41
CA GLU A 428 -10.43 -7.50 -34.67
C GLU A 428 -11.36 -6.68 -35.57
N MET A 429 -11.09 -5.37 -35.70
CA MET A 429 -11.82 -4.53 -36.64
C MET A 429 -11.27 -4.78 -38.05
N THR A 430 -12.11 -5.32 -38.92
CA THR A 430 -11.93 -5.21 -40.37
C THR A 430 -12.24 -3.78 -40.81
N GLU A 431 -11.51 -3.26 -41.80
CA GLU A 431 -11.58 -1.85 -42.27
C GLU A 431 -12.99 -1.30 -42.54
N ASP A 432 -13.99 -2.15 -42.77
CA ASP A 432 -15.34 -1.76 -43.19
C ASP A 432 -16.38 -1.58 -42.07
N SER A 433 -16.08 -1.85 -40.79
CA SER A 433 -17.04 -1.71 -39.69
C SER A 433 -16.68 -0.52 -38.78
N LEU A 434 -17.22 0.66 -39.10
CA LEU A 434 -17.11 1.84 -38.26
C LEU A 434 -18.13 1.74 -37.11
N VAL A 435 -17.60 1.63 -35.89
CA VAL A 435 -18.30 1.66 -34.59
C VAL A 435 -18.62 0.28 -33.99
N GLU A 436 -17.73 -0.18 -33.12
CA GLU A 436 -18.08 -1.09 -32.02
C GLU A 436 -17.42 -0.56 -30.74
N GLU A 437 -18.22 -0.44 -29.68
CA GLU A 437 -17.80 -0.03 -28.33
C GLU A 437 -17.46 -1.29 -27.54
N VAL A 438 -16.24 -1.39 -27.00
CA VAL A 438 -15.82 -2.56 -26.23
C VAL A 438 -16.26 -2.38 -24.78
N SER A 439 -17.50 -2.79 -24.48
CA SER A 439 -17.99 -2.93 -23.11
C SER A 439 -17.47 -4.25 -22.53
N VAL A 440 -16.69 -4.16 -21.45
CA VAL A 440 -16.16 -5.34 -20.74
C VAL A 440 -17.14 -5.73 -19.63
N ASN A 441 -18.04 -6.68 -19.90
CA ASN A 441 -18.93 -7.23 -18.86
C ASN A 441 -18.32 -8.51 -18.26
N PRO A 442 -17.78 -8.47 -17.02
CA PRO A 442 -17.07 -9.60 -16.43
C PRO A 442 -17.98 -10.79 -16.06
N LEU A 443 -19.29 -10.59 -15.92
CA LEU A 443 -20.22 -11.67 -15.55
C LEU A 443 -20.37 -12.74 -16.65
N LYS A 444 -19.94 -12.45 -17.89
CA LYS A 444 -19.92 -13.44 -18.99
C LYS A 444 -18.55 -14.09 -19.20
N ALA A 445 -17.47 -13.56 -18.62
CA ALA A 445 -16.10 -14.04 -18.85
C ALA A 445 -15.76 -15.38 -18.16
N GLY A 446 -16.65 -15.89 -17.29
CA GLY A 446 -16.50 -17.19 -16.61
C GLY A 446 -17.08 -18.40 -17.37
N VAL A 447 -17.72 -18.19 -18.52
CA VAL A 447 -18.24 -19.28 -19.35
C VAL A 447 -17.52 -19.22 -20.68
N PHE A 448 -16.66 -20.20 -20.98
CA PHE A 448 -16.19 -20.47 -22.33
C PHE A 448 -17.40 -20.90 -23.20
N GLY A 449 -18.20 -19.93 -23.62
CA GLY A 449 -19.33 -20.10 -24.52
C GLY A 449 -19.15 -19.15 -25.70
N LYS A 450 -19.25 -19.70 -26.92
CA LYS A 450 -19.19 -18.95 -28.19
C LYS A 450 -20.05 -17.69 -28.11
N SER A 451 -19.52 -16.57 -28.56
CA SER A 451 -20.31 -15.35 -28.74
C SER A 451 -21.46 -15.61 -29.72
N GLU A 452 -22.70 -15.47 -29.26
CA GLU A 452 -23.86 -15.33 -30.14
C GLU A 452 -23.86 -13.92 -30.73
N LYS A 453 -23.71 -13.84 -32.05
CA LYS A 453 -23.94 -12.61 -32.80
C LYS A 453 -25.45 -12.41 -32.97
N THR A 454 -26.00 -11.35 -32.39
CA THR A 454 -27.33 -10.87 -32.77
C THR A 454 -27.15 -9.64 -33.64
N PHE A 455 -27.53 -9.73 -34.91
CA PHE A 455 -27.58 -8.61 -35.83
C PHE A 455 -28.87 -7.81 -35.59
N LYS A 456 -28.76 -6.48 -35.52
CA LYS A 456 -29.87 -5.55 -35.79
C LYS A 456 -29.58 -4.80 -37.08
#